data_AF-B0XEW4-F1
#
_entry.id   AF-B0XEW4-F1
#
_cell.length_a   1.000
_cell.length_b   1.000
_cell.length_c   1.000
_cell.angle_alpha   90.00
_cell.angle_beta   90.00
_cell.angle_gamma   90.00
#
_symmetry.space_group_name_H-M   'P 1'
#
loop_
_entity.id
_entity.type
_entity.pdbx_description
1 polymer ?
#
loop_
_entity_poly.entity_id
_entity_poly.type
_entity_poly.pdbx_seq_one_letter_code
_entity_poly.pdbx_strand_id
1 'polypeptide(L)'
;MDSQSSPAPSSKSTKKHVQKKRISPDQQVSTSSSSKTKRIKIKSESNEGSPSSSQAMMATPTPKVTSCSSCKETTGNPISCTLCQKNFCWKCFDCWLSFTQRTICPPCVEEEKRGKVELCRDHDAELNLFCLTCGVRICGGCFLNTPDHKRHLIDNLDDVYRESSVQMEKVLGEVGEALDEFGQLVPQTEFNEQLIRRNGEEIGQELDRLVEKAKQEVGSWLEEKVKLCELRKEAPVKRAESFRKLQEQVRLLPKHELIQQFERLKEKANGLVPNAAALHPPQIDGFDFQSSLTPRFVTASIELENFFRHFDDAKYEQIGSDILADVSVTVWNVRVFKGTHLTVELSQQSALKHRVQFRVLIEVPHEDPCQTLRILHETELNSDRVEVIEMAKLKELGFVTEADVLTMRVGIKPANVVLQVQALASNLLELKKEQLDLAKNCVKLTKKLNETEEFTVGYFRIPLEKLQFSNRNKDRRVITLRSQDVIDHRERVWCLYVVRTKANRRCNESYLSVFIKLNSRTKKQKLVRRRYYVELVNHDDRQYSLRKYGSEGFSLGTRIGWSPFERMSRVFADNSGFVEDGRISFRFGIHNPRFVKSSAEEEAAEAE
;
A
#
# COMPACT_ATOMS: atom_id res chain seq x y z
N MET A 1 -10.94 -42.68 -36.00
CA MET A 1 -12.26 -42.94 -36.58
C MET A 1 -13.27 -42.34 -35.62
N ASP A 2 -14.00 -41.27 -35.86
CA ASP A 2 -14.13 -40.24 -36.91
C ASP A 2 -14.92 -39.13 -36.19
N SER A 3 -14.42 -37.89 -36.12
CA SER A 3 -14.71 -36.78 -37.04
C SER A 3 -15.96 -35.93 -36.71
N GLN A 4 -15.69 -34.66 -36.34
CA GLN A 4 -16.43 -33.40 -36.63
C GLN A 4 -17.83 -33.20 -35.97
N SER A 5 -18.27 -32.01 -35.55
CA SER A 5 -18.16 -30.68 -36.17
C SER A 5 -18.53 -29.56 -35.16
N SER A 6 -17.90 -28.39 -35.29
CA SER A 6 -18.31 -27.11 -34.68
C SER A 6 -19.27 -26.33 -35.59
N PRO A 7 -19.94 -25.28 -35.08
CA PRO A 7 -20.24 -24.10 -35.90
C PRO A 7 -19.65 -22.80 -35.30
N ALA A 8 -19.21 -21.93 -36.20
CA ALA A 8 -18.74 -20.57 -35.96
C ALA A 8 -19.92 -19.58 -35.80
N PRO A 9 -19.62 -18.32 -35.43
CA PRO A 9 -20.32 -17.20 -36.06
C PRO A 9 -19.38 -16.12 -36.61
N SER A 10 -19.82 -15.56 -37.73
CA SER A 10 -19.17 -14.53 -38.55
C SER A 10 -19.58 -13.10 -38.16
N SER A 11 -18.58 -12.21 -38.07
CA SER A 11 -18.53 -10.81 -38.53
C SER A 11 -19.72 -9.85 -38.32
N LYS A 12 -19.45 -8.67 -37.73
CA LYS A 12 -19.40 -7.38 -38.46
C LYS A 12 -19.02 -6.19 -37.55
N SER A 13 -18.26 -5.29 -38.14
CA SER A 13 -17.73 -4.03 -37.63
C SER A 13 -18.77 -2.91 -37.55
N THR A 14 -18.69 -2.05 -36.53
CA THR A 14 -19.07 -0.63 -36.64
C THR A 14 -18.28 0.22 -35.65
N LYS A 15 -17.41 1.11 -36.18
CA LYS A 15 -16.86 2.28 -35.49
C LYS A 15 -17.91 3.38 -35.47
N LYS A 16 -18.15 4.03 -34.32
CA LYS A 16 -18.79 5.35 -34.25
C LYS A 16 -17.99 6.29 -33.34
N HIS A 17 -17.53 7.36 -33.97
CA HIS A 17 -17.08 8.61 -33.39
C HIS A 17 -18.25 9.32 -32.69
N VAL A 18 -18.01 9.91 -31.51
CA VAL A 18 -18.72 11.12 -31.07
C VAL A 18 -17.70 12.07 -30.43
N GLN A 19 -17.68 13.31 -30.92
CA GLN A 19 -16.89 14.44 -30.46
C GLN A 19 -17.75 15.39 -29.60
N LYS A 20 -17.08 16.04 -28.63
CA LYS A 20 -17.25 17.42 -28.12
C LYS A 20 -18.57 17.81 -27.41
N LYS A 21 -18.43 18.39 -26.20
CA LYS A 21 -18.37 19.85 -26.04
C LYS A 21 -17.97 20.30 -24.62
N ARG A 22 -17.00 21.24 -24.58
CA ARG A 22 -16.77 22.25 -23.54
C ARG A 22 -18.04 23.08 -23.30
N ILE A 23 -18.20 23.62 -22.09
CA ILE A 23 -18.52 25.02 -21.77
C ILE A 23 -18.21 25.25 -20.27
N SER A 24 -17.38 26.27 -19.97
CA SER A 24 -17.40 27.07 -18.72
C SER A 24 -18.10 28.40 -19.04
N PRO A 25 -18.68 29.12 -18.06
CA PRO A 25 -17.98 30.24 -17.41
C PRO A 25 -18.27 30.33 -15.88
N ASP A 26 -17.31 30.62 -14.99
CA ASP A 26 -16.80 31.94 -14.55
C ASP A 26 -17.82 32.85 -13.83
N GLN A 27 -17.70 33.04 -12.50
CA GLN A 27 -17.18 34.28 -11.88
C GLN A 27 -17.22 34.30 -10.33
N GLN A 28 -16.02 34.50 -9.78
CA GLN A 28 -15.62 35.39 -8.67
C GLN A 28 -16.58 35.69 -7.49
N VAL A 29 -16.13 35.33 -6.28
CA VAL A 29 -16.06 36.26 -5.14
C VAL A 29 -14.78 35.97 -4.32
N SER A 30 -13.97 37.01 -4.17
CA SER A 30 -12.79 37.12 -3.31
C SER A 30 -13.16 37.27 -1.84
N THR A 31 -12.54 36.52 -0.94
CA THR A 31 -12.26 36.98 0.43
C THR A 31 -10.94 36.40 0.95
N SER A 32 -10.06 37.32 1.31
CA SER A 32 -8.87 37.12 2.13
C SER A 32 -9.27 36.82 3.59
N SER A 33 -8.48 36.02 4.32
CA SER A 33 -7.97 36.37 5.66
C SER A 33 -7.32 35.19 6.39
N SER A 34 -6.05 35.41 6.75
CA SER A 34 -5.44 35.16 8.07
C SER A 34 -5.65 33.79 8.74
N SER A 35 -4.61 32.97 8.62
CA SER A 35 -4.22 31.94 9.58
C SER A 35 -3.98 32.55 10.98
N LYS A 36 -4.77 32.12 11.97
CA LYS A 36 -4.49 32.35 13.39
C LYS A 36 -4.18 31.04 14.10
N THR A 37 -2.93 30.97 14.56
CA THR A 37 -2.38 30.10 15.60
C THR A 37 -3.26 30.14 16.86
N LYS A 38 -3.68 28.97 17.38
CA LYS A 38 -4.32 28.88 18.71
C LYS A 38 -3.45 28.07 19.67
N ARG A 39 -2.86 28.82 20.61
CA ARG A 39 -2.27 28.40 21.88
C ARG A 39 -3.40 27.90 22.78
N ILE A 40 -3.35 26.66 23.27
CA ILE A 40 -4.30 26.16 24.28
C ILE A 40 -3.61 26.17 25.64
N LYS A 41 -4.20 26.88 26.60
CA LYS A 41 -3.84 26.92 28.02
C LYS A 41 -5.09 26.48 28.80
N ILE A 42 -4.92 25.54 29.72
CA ILE A 42 -5.99 24.93 30.54
C ILE A 42 -6.03 25.59 31.94
N LYS A 43 -7.24 25.57 32.55
CA LYS A 43 -7.70 25.84 33.94
C LYS A 43 -8.52 27.14 34.07
N SER A 44 -9.62 27.22 34.82
CA SER A 44 -10.30 26.31 35.77
C SER A 44 -11.69 26.88 36.14
N GLU A 45 -12.59 25.98 36.57
CA GLU A 45 -13.67 26.13 37.57
C GLU A 45 -14.98 26.91 37.31
N SER A 46 -16.08 26.15 37.49
CA SER A 46 -17.24 26.39 38.37
C SER A 46 -18.54 27.02 37.85
N ASN A 47 -19.60 26.26 38.17
CA ASN A 47 -20.99 26.57 38.53
C ASN A 47 -22.12 26.79 37.50
N GLU A 48 -23.09 25.87 37.64
CA GLU A 48 -24.56 26.01 37.76
C GLU A 48 -25.43 26.66 36.68
N GLY A 49 -26.50 25.93 36.34
CA GLY A 49 -27.85 26.52 36.26
C GLY A 49 -28.64 26.36 34.96
N SER A 50 -29.46 25.29 34.90
CA SER A 50 -30.78 25.17 34.23
C SER A 50 -30.90 25.36 32.70
N PRO A 51 -31.90 24.70 32.06
CA PRO A 51 -33.12 25.45 31.74
C PRO A 51 -34.45 24.66 31.83
N SER A 52 -35.51 25.47 31.81
CA SER A 52 -36.93 25.15 31.93
C SER A 52 -37.65 25.16 30.57
N SER A 53 -38.81 24.49 30.54
CA SER A 53 -39.98 24.68 29.66
C SER A 53 -39.91 24.03 28.25
N SER A 54 -40.97 23.42 27.70
CA SER A 54 -42.40 23.52 27.99
C SER A 54 -43.16 22.24 27.58
N GLN A 55 -44.17 21.87 28.37
CA GLN A 55 -45.16 20.83 28.12
C GLN A 55 -46.19 21.27 27.08
N ALA A 56 -46.57 20.36 26.16
CA ALA A 56 -47.80 20.43 25.39
C ALA A 56 -48.68 19.23 25.76
N MET A 57 -49.92 19.53 26.12
CA MET A 57 -50.95 18.62 26.61
C MET A 57 -51.50 17.78 25.46
N MET A 58 -51.54 16.45 25.61
CA MET A 58 -52.44 15.59 24.83
C MET A 58 -53.35 14.83 25.79
N ALA A 59 -54.66 15.02 25.60
CA ALA A 59 -55.70 14.36 26.36
C ALA A 59 -55.64 12.84 26.15
N THR A 60 -55.55 12.09 27.25
CA THR A 60 -55.82 10.66 27.30
C THR A 60 -57.32 10.43 27.08
N PRO A 61 -57.74 9.60 26.12
CA PRO A 61 -59.13 9.15 26.07
C PRO A 61 -59.34 8.17 27.22
N THR A 62 -60.31 8.46 28.09
CA THR A 62 -60.80 7.48 29.07
C THR A 62 -61.27 6.22 28.33
N PRO A 63 -60.83 5.00 28.73
CA PRO A 63 -61.27 3.79 28.06
C PRO A 63 -62.77 3.61 28.33
N LYS A 64 -63.57 3.55 27.26
CA LYS A 64 -64.98 3.17 27.35
C LYS A 64 -65.04 1.73 27.87
N VAL A 65 -65.30 1.62 29.17
CA VAL A 65 -65.50 0.34 29.86
C VAL A 65 -66.72 -0.33 29.22
N THR A 66 -66.49 -1.39 28.45
CA THR A 66 -67.57 -2.05 27.69
C THR A 66 -67.63 -3.54 28.04
N SER A 67 -68.83 -4.05 28.32
CA SER A 67 -69.03 -5.45 28.70
C SER A 67 -69.09 -6.37 27.48
N CYS A 68 -68.48 -7.55 27.61
CA CYS A 68 -68.49 -8.59 26.60
C CYS A 68 -69.92 -9.11 26.40
N SER A 69 -70.39 -9.15 25.15
CA SER A 69 -71.75 -9.58 24.83
C SER A 69 -71.97 -11.10 24.97
N SER A 70 -70.89 -11.87 25.21
CA SER A 70 -70.95 -13.32 25.43
C SER A 70 -70.83 -13.68 26.92
N CYS A 71 -69.70 -13.35 27.56
CA CYS A 71 -69.47 -13.68 28.97
C CYS A 71 -69.93 -12.60 29.97
N LYS A 72 -70.38 -11.42 29.49
CA LYS A 72 -70.79 -10.25 30.28
C LYS A 72 -69.70 -9.62 31.16
N GLU A 73 -68.47 -10.08 31.08
CA GLU A 73 -67.33 -9.48 31.78
C GLU A 73 -66.90 -8.16 31.16
N THR A 74 -66.34 -7.27 31.99
CA THR A 74 -65.89 -5.95 31.59
C THR A 74 -64.54 -6.00 30.86
N THR A 75 -64.42 -5.29 29.71
CA THR A 75 -63.23 -5.35 28.85
C THR A 75 -62.68 -3.96 28.53
N GLY A 76 -61.35 -3.80 28.57
CA GLY A 76 -60.67 -2.54 28.28
C GLY A 76 -60.47 -2.26 26.78
N ASN A 77 -60.30 -3.32 25.98
CA ASN A 77 -60.17 -3.29 24.52
C ASN A 77 -61.13 -4.32 23.90
N PRO A 78 -62.44 -4.00 23.81
CA PRO A 78 -63.41 -4.89 23.19
C PRO A 78 -63.16 -5.03 21.69
N ILE A 79 -63.27 -6.26 21.18
CA ILE A 79 -63.32 -6.54 19.74
C ILE A 79 -64.78 -6.44 19.32
N SER A 80 -65.08 -5.51 18.41
CA SER A 80 -66.43 -5.31 17.90
C SER A 80 -66.68 -6.20 16.68
N CYS A 81 -67.82 -6.89 16.67
CA CYS A 81 -68.30 -7.57 15.48
C CYS A 81 -68.57 -6.54 14.37
N THR A 82 -68.00 -6.72 13.19
CA THR A 82 -68.15 -5.76 12.09
C THR A 82 -69.57 -5.68 11.52
N LEU A 83 -70.40 -6.71 11.76
CA LEU A 83 -71.78 -6.77 11.27
C LEU A 83 -72.82 -6.25 12.28
N CYS A 84 -72.76 -6.67 13.55
CA CYS A 84 -73.74 -6.26 14.56
C CYS A 84 -73.20 -5.29 15.62
N GLN A 85 -71.93 -4.89 15.51
CA GLN A 85 -71.23 -3.97 16.42
C GLN A 85 -71.21 -4.38 17.91
N LYS A 86 -71.59 -5.62 18.23
CA LYS A 86 -71.47 -6.18 19.58
C LYS A 86 -70.01 -6.36 19.97
N ASN A 87 -69.70 -6.08 21.23
CA ASN A 87 -68.34 -6.06 21.77
C ASN A 87 -68.01 -7.36 22.51
N PHE A 88 -66.82 -7.89 22.31
CA PHE A 88 -66.37 -9.17 22.87
C PHE A 88 -64.97 -9.06 23.46
N CYS A 89 -64.68 -9.84 24.51
CA CYS A 89 -63.32 -9.93 25.05
C CYS A 89 -62.43 -10.78 24.15
N TRP A 90 -61.11 -10.54 24.20
CA TRP A 90 -60.13 -11.34 23.44
C TRP A 90 -60.30 -12.84 23.69
N LYS A 91 -60.51 -13.28 24.93
CA LYS A 91 -60.69 -14.71 25.25
C LYS A 91 -61.92 -15.35 24.58
N CYS A 92 -63.06 -14.68 24.58
CA CYS A 92 -64.26 -15.17 23.89
C CYS A 92 -64.06 -15.15 22.37
N PHE A 93 -63.37 -14.14 21.85
CA PHE A 93 -63.07 -14.02 20.42
C PHE A 93 -62.05 -15.06 19.93
N ASP A 94 -61.03 -15.35 20.74
CA ASP A 94 -59.95 -16.31 20.45
C ASP A 94 -60.49 -17.76 20.37
N CYS A 95 -61.44 -18.11 21.24
CA CYS A 95 -62.21 -19.36 21.11
C CYS A 95 -63.04 -19.45 19.81
N TRP A 96 -63.26 -18.34 19.09
CA TRP A 96 -64.00 -18.30 17.81
C TRP A 96 -63.11 -18.19 16.58
N LEU A 97 -61.83 -17.78 16.72
CA LEU A 97 -60.88 -17.65 15.61
C LEU A 97 -60.63 -18.97 14.87
N SER A 98 -60.91 -20.11 15.52
CA SER A 98 -60.89 -21.43 14.90
C SER A 98 -61.98 -21.65 13.84
N PHE A 99 -62.99 -20.77 13.73
CA PHE A 99 -64.10 -20.92 12.78
C PHE A 99 -64.18 -19.85 11.68
N THR A 100 -63.56 -18.66 11.83
CA THR A 100 -63.59 -17.60 10.80
C THR A 100 -62.38 -16.65 10.84
N GLN A 101 -61.81 -16.32 9.68
CA GLN A 101 -60.69 -15.36 9.51
C GLN A 101 -61.10 -13.87 9.61
N ARG A 102 -62.34 -13.55 10.01
CA ARG A 102 -62.88 -12.18 10.11
C ARG A 102 -63.43 -11.91 11.52
N THR A 103 -63.45 -10.64 11.94
CA THR A 103 -64.03 -10.18 13.22
C THR A 103 -65.56 -10.18 13.20
N ILE A 104 -66.18 -11.32 12.88
CA ILE A 104 -67.64 -11.50 12.82
C ILE A 104 -68.04 -12.49 13.91
N CYS A 105 -69.12 -12.20 14.64
CA CYS A 105 -69.58 -13.10 15.71
C CYS A 105 -70.37 -14.30 15.16
N PRO A 106 -70.38 -15.46 15.85
CA PRO A 106 -70.99 -16.68 15.34
C PRO A 106 -72.46 -16.54 14.86
N PRO A 107 -73.35 -15.77 15.53
CA PRO A 107 -74.71 -15.56 15.03
C PRO A 107 -74.75 -14.82 13.68
N CYS A 108 -73.87 -13.85 13.47
CA CYS A 108 -73.79 -13.12 12.21
C CYS A 108 -73.14 -13.96 11.10
N VAL A 109 -72.20 -14.87 11.44
CA VAL A 109 -71.68 -15.87 10.50
C VAL A 109 -72.78 -16.83 10.07
N GLU A 110 -73.65 -17.26 10.98
CA GLU A 110 -74.81 -18.10 10.64
C GLU A 110 -75.88 -17.36 9.83
N GLU A 111 -76.10 -16.06 10.07
CA GLU A 111 -76.96 -15.23 9.20
C GLU A 111 -76.37 -15.03 7.81
N GLU A 112 -75.05 -14.84 7.69
CA GLU A 112 -74.35 -14.68 6.42
C GLU A 112 -74.32 -16.00 5.62
N LYS A 113 -74.14 -17.14 6.29
CA LYS A 113 -74.27 -18.49 5.69
C LYS A 113 -75.68 -18.81 5.21
N ARG A 114 -76.71 -18.18 5.79
CA ARG A 114 -78.12 -18.29 5.37
C ARG A 114 -78.44 -17.37 4.18
N GLY A 115 -77.41 -17.04 3.39
CA GLY A 115 -77.39 -16.00 2.37
C GLY A 115 -78.70 -15.87 1.59
N LYS A 116 -79.16 -14.63 1.42
CA LYS A 116 -80.28 -14.32 0.52
C LYS A 116 -79.96 -14.92 -0.85
N VAL A 117 -80.82 -15.81 -1.35
CA VAL A 117 -80.74 -16.29 -2.73
C VAL A 117 -80.85 -15.06 -3.63
N GLU A 118 -79.73 -14.64 -4.22
CA GLU A 118 -79.72 -13.51 -5.12
C GLU A 118 -80.33 -13.94 -6.45
N LEU A 119 -81.50 -13.39 -6.74
CA LEU A 119 -82.20 -13.62 -8.00
C LEU A 119 -81.66 -12.67 -9.08
N CYS A 120 -81.71 -13.14 -10.33
CA CYS A 120 -81.38 -12.34 -11.49
C CYS A 120 -82.33 -11.15 -11.60
N ARG A 121 -81.79 -9.93 -11.73
CA ARG A 121 -82.60 -8.71 -11.81
C ARG A 121 -83.51 -8.64 -13.04
N ASP A 122 -83.13 -9.32 -14.12
CA ASP A 122 -83.84 -9.25 -15.41
C ASP A 122 -84.84 -10.40 -15.60
N HIS A 123 -84.67 -11.51 -14.87
CA HIS A 123 -85.44 -12.74 -15.07
C HIS A 123 -86.04 -13.32 -13.78
N ASP A 124 -85.78 -12.70 -12.63
CA ASP A 124 -86.24 -13.12 -11.29
C ASP A 124 -86.00 -14.60 -10.96
N ALA A 125 -84.89 -15.15 -11.48
CA ALA A 125 -84.52 -16.55 -11.38
C ALA A 125 -83.16 -16.73 -10.73
N GLU A 126 -82.94 -17.88 -10.08
CA GLU A 126 -81.69 -18.19 -9.37
C GLU A 126 -80.46 -18.16 -10.28
N LEU A 127 -79.38 -17.59 -9.77
CA LEU A 127 -78.10 -17.40 -10.47
C LEU A 127 -77.19 -18.63 -10.35
N ASN A 128 -77.66 -19.79 -10.80
CA ASN A 128 -76.98 -21.10 -10.61
C ASN A 128 -75.93 -21.42 -11.70
N LEU A 129 -75.70 -20.51 -12.66
CA LEU A 129 -74.70 -20.66 -13.72
C LEU A 129 -73.62 -19.58 -13.59
N PHE A 130 -72.40 -19.88 -14.02
CA PHE A 130 -71.29 -18.93 -14.03
C PHE A 130 -70.75 -18.73 -15.45
N CYS A 131 -70.71 -17.49 -15.90
CA CYS A 131 -70.13 -17.13 -17.19
C CYS A 131 -68.62 -16.94 -17.03
N LEU A 132 -67.83 -17.94 -17.43
CA LEU A 132 -66.36 -17.94 -17.36
C LEU A 132 -65.75 -16.80 -18.19
N THR A 133 -66.40 -16.41 -19.30
CA THR A 133 -65.93 -15.29 -20.14
C THR A 133 -66.14 -13.92 -19.48
N CYS A 134 -67.19 -13.77 -18.67
CA CYS A 134 -67.53 -12.49 -18.04
C CYS A 134 -67.11 -12.40 -16.57
N GLY A 135 -66.82 -13.52 -15.91
CA GLY A 135 -66.51 -13.59 -14.49
C GLY A 135 -67.70 -13.28 -13.58
N VAL A 136 -68.93 -13.54 -14.04
CA VAL A 136 -70.17 -13.21 -13.30
C VAL A 136 -71.14 -14.38 -13.23
N ARG A 137 -71.97 -14.40 -12.17
CA ARG A 137 -73.08 -15.35 -12.00
C ARG A 137 -74.27 -14.92 -12.86
N ILE A 138 -74.92 -15.88 -13.52
CA ILE A 138 -76.07 -15.67 -14.40
C ILE A 138 -77.17 -16.72 -14.11
N CYS A 139 -78.41 -16.45 -14.50
CA CYS A 139 -79.49 -17.43 -14.46
C CYS A 139 -79.69 -18.11 -15.83
N GLY A 140 -80.53 -19.14 -15.90
CA GLY A 140 -80.88 -19.81 -17.17
C GLY A 140 -81.49 -18.87 -18.22
N GLY A 141 -82.22 -17.83 -17.79
CA GLY A 141 -82.78 -16.80 -18.69
C GLY A 141 -81.71 -15.95 -19.36
N CYS A 142 -80.68 -15.52 -18.63
CA CYS A 142 -79.53 -14.81 -19.20
C CYS A 142 -78.72 -15.67 -20.18
N PHE A 143 -78.67 -16.98 -19.97
CA PHE A 143 -77.98 -17.87 -20.91
C PHE A 143 -78.73 -18.02 -22.24
N LEU A 144 -80.06 -18.19 -22.18
CA LEU A 144 -80.88 -18.52 -23.35
C LEU A 144 -81.42 -17.30 -24.10
N ASN A 145 -81.75 -16.23 -23.38
CA ASN A 145 -82.61 -15.15 -23.88
C ASN A 145 -81.91 -13.82 -24.08
N THR A 146 -80.69 -13.61 -23.55
CA THR A 146 -79.93 -12.38 -23.79
C THR A 146 -78.81 -12.61 -24.81
N PRO A 147 -78.59 -11.65 -25.76
CA PRO A 147 -77.53 -11.77 -26.75
C PRO A 147 -76.13 -11.70 -26.12
N ASP A 148 -76.01 -11.10 -24.93
CA ASP A 148 -74.75 -10.77 -24.27
C ASP A 148 -73.97 -11.99 -23.76
N HIS A 149 -74.63 -13.14 -23.59
CA HIS A 149 -74.00 -14.39 -23.11
C HIS A 149 -74.08 -15.56 -24.11
N LYS A 150 -74.70 -15.34 -25.28
CA LYS A 150 -75.03 -16.40 -26.25
C LYS A 150 -73.83 -17.14 -26.88
N ARG A 151 -72.62 -16.59 -26.75
CA ARG A 151 -71.36 -17.16 -27.27
C ARG A 151 -70.26 -17.25 -26.20
N HIS A 152 -70.61 -17.04 -24.94
CA HIS A 152 -69.66 -17.11 -23.84
C HIS A 152 -69.58 -18.53 -23.30
N LEU A 153 -68.43 -18.87 -22.70
CA LEU A 153 -68.25 -20.12 -22.02
C LEU A 153 -68.95 -20.04 -20.66
N ILE A 154 -69.90 -20.93 -20.42
CA ILE A 154 -70.75 -20.93 -19.23
C ILE A 154 -70.77 -22.34 -18.68
N ASP A 155 -70.68 -22.43 -17.36
CA ASP A 155 -70.69 -23.69 -16.64
C ASP A 155 -71.55 -23.57 -15.37
N ASN A 156 -71.78 -24.69 -14.68
CA ASN A 156 -72.50 -24.70 -13.41
C ASN A 156 -71.68 -23.96 -12.33
N LEU A 157 -72.33 -23.08 -11.59
CA LEU A 157 -71.67 -22.30 -10.54
C LEU A 157 -71.00 -23.19 -9.49
N ASP A 158 -71.64 -24.31 -9.10
CA ASP A 158 -71.12 -25.22 -8.08
C ASP A 158 -69.86 -25.94 -8.55
N ASP A 159 -69.79 -26.29 -9.84
CA ASP A 159 -68.63 -26.98 -10.41
C ASP A 159 -67.45 -26.02 -10.61
N VAL A 160 -67.70 -24.79 -11.08
CA VAL A 160 -66.68 -23.73 -11.15
C VAL A 160 -66.18 -23.36 -9.76
N TYR A 161 -67.07 -23.29 -8.76
CA TYR A 161 -66.70 -23.02 -7.38
C TYR A 161 -65.83 -24.13 -6.80
N ARG A 162 -66.18 -25.40 -7.05
CA ARG A 162 -65.41 -26.57 -6.58
C ARG A 162 -64.01 -26.57 -7.18
N GLU A 163 -63.89 -26.39 -8.49
CA GLU A 163 -62.60 -26.33 -9.18
C GLU A 163 -61.76 -25.14 -8.70
N SER A 164 -62.37 -23.95 -8.64
CA SER A 164 -61.68 -22.73 -8.18
C SER A 164 -61.24 -22.84 -6.71
N SER A 165 -62.02 -23.50 -5.86
CA SER A 165 -61.68 -23.72 -4.45
C SER A 165 -60.50 -24.67 -4.30
N VAL A 166 -60.47 -25.79 -5.04
CA VAL A 166 -59.32 -26.71 -5.03
C VAL A 166 -58.06 -26.01 -5.54
N GLN A 167 -58.16 -25.22 -6.61
CA GLN A 167 -57.03 -24.45 -7.13
C GLN A 167 -56.56 -23.38 -6.13
N MET A 168 -57.47 -22.72 -5.43
CA MET A 168 -57.15 -21.74 -4.39
C MET A 168 -56.49 -22.40 -3.18
N GLU A 169 -57.00 -23.54 -2.71
CA GLU A 169 -56.40 -24.32 -1.63
C GLU A 169 -54.96 -24.74 -1.96
N LYS A 170 -54.69 -25.11 -3.22
CA LYS A 170 -53.34 -25.40 -3.67
C LYS A 170 -52.43 -24.17 -3.57
N VAL A 171 -52.86 -23.02 -4.07
CA VAL A 171 -52.09 -21.76 -3.99
C VAL A 171 -51.86 -21.36 -2.53
N LEU A 172 -52.86 -21.51 -1.67
CA LEU A 172 -52.74 -21.24 -0.23
C LEU A 172 -51.78 -22.22 0.46
N GLY A 173 -51.74 -23.48 0.04
CA GLY A 173 -50.77 -24.47 0.50
C GLY A 173 -49.33 -24.08 0.14
N GLU A 174 -49.09 -23.70 -1.13
CA GLU A 174 -47.78 -23.23 -1.60
C GLU A 174 -47.32 -21.96 -0.84
N VAL A 175 -48.24 -21.03 -0.57
CA VAL A 175 -47.95 -19.85 0.25
C VAL A 175 -47.66 -20.21 1.71
N GLY A 176 -48.39 -21.19 2.27
CA GLY A 176 -48.16 -21.69 3.62
C GLY A 176 -46.77 -22.29 3.79
N GLU A 177 -46.35 -23.16 2.87
CA GLU A 177 -45.01 -23.75 2.86
C GLU A 177 -43.91 -22.68 2.79
N ALA A 178 -44.09 -21.68 1.92
CA ALA A 178 -43.15 -20.56 1.82
C ALA A 178 -43.09 -19.74 3.12
N LEU A 179 -44.23 -19.49 3.78
CA LEU A 179 -44.27 -18.79 5.07
C LEU A 179 -43.59 -19.59 6.19
N ASP A 180 -43.72 -20.92 6.19
CA ASP A 180 -43.03 -21.79 7.14
C ASP A 180 -41.50 -21.75 6.94
N GLU A 181 -41.04 -21.76 5.69
CA GLU A 181 -39.61 -21.56 5.36
C GLU A 181 -39.11 -20.19 5.84
N PHE A 182 -39.87 -19.11 5.60
CA PHE A 182 -39.53 -17.79 6.15
C PHE A 182 -39.54 -17.77 7.68
N GLY A 183 -40.46 -18.50 8.30
CA GLY A 183 -40.51 -18.67 9.76
C GLY A 183 -39.23 -19.30 10.32
N GLN A 184 -38.62 -20.25 9.60
CA GLN A 184 -37.35 -20.86 9.98
C GLN A 184 -36.14 -19.91 9.84
N LEU A 185 -36.21 -18.90 8.96
CA LEU A 185 -35.15 -17.90 8.83
C LEU A 185 -35.10 -16.93 10.01
N VAL A 186 -36.20 -16.72 10.72
CA VAL A 186 -36.26 -15.84 11.90
C VAL A 186 -35.26 -16.26 12.99
N PRO A 187 -35.31 -17.49 13.55
CA PRO A 187 -34.37 -17.90 14.60
C PRO A 187 -32.91 -17.95 14.11
N GLN A 188 -32.68 -18.28 12.83
CA GLN A 188 -31.34 -18.24 12.25
C GLN A 188 -30.79 -16.81 12.19
N THR A 189 -31.63 -15.84 11.83
CA THR A 189 -31.25 -14.42 11.77
C THR A 189 -31.01 -13.85 13.16
N GLU A 190 -31.88 -14.18 14.12
CA GLU A 190 -31.70 -13.78 15.53
C GLU A 190 -30.41 -14.35 16.13
N PHE A 191 -30.07 -15.61 15.83
CA PHE A 191 -28.81 -16.21 16.23
C PHE A 191 -27.61 -15.48 15.62
N ASN A 192 -27.66 -15.17 14.32
CA ASN A 192 -26.61 -14.42 13.65
C ASN A 192 -26.44 -13.01 14.23
N GLU A 193 -27.54 -12.33 14.55
CA GLU A 193 -27.50 -11.03 15.22
C GLU A 193 -26.79 -11.12 16.58
N GLN A 194 -27.16 -12.12 17.40
CA GLN A 194 -26.53 -12.34 18.70
C GLN A 194 -25.03 -12.65 18.55
N LEU A 195 -24.65 -13.44 17.55
CA LEU A 195 -23.24 -13.75 17.27
C LEU A 195 -22.46 -12.51 16.84
N ILE A 196 -23.02 -11.68 15.95
CA ILE A 196 -22.40 -10.43 15.52
C ILE A 196 -22.22 -9.48 16.71
N ARG A 197 -23.24 -9.35 17.57
CA ARG A 197 -23.15 -8.52 18.78
C ARG A 197 -22.06 -9.00 19.72
N ARG A 198 -22.05 -10.30 20.04
CA ARG A 198 -21.02 -10.89 20.92
C ARG A 198 -19.62 -10.69 20.36
N ASN A 199 -19.40 -10.97 19.07
CA ASN A 199 -18.09 -10.77 18.44
C ASN A 199 -17.69 -9.30 18.44
N GLY A 200 -18.64 -8.38 18.23
CA GLY A 200 -18.41 -6.94 18.33
C GLY A 200 -17.99 -6.51 19.74
N GLU A 201 -18.66 -7.04 20.78
CA GLU A 201 -18.30 -6.82 22.18
C GLU A 201 -16.91 -7.37 22.52
N GLU A 202 -16.57 -8.57 22.05
CA GLU A 202 -15.26 -9.19 22.26
C GLU A 202 -14.12 -8.37 21.64
N ILE A 203 -14.28 -7.93 20.38
CA ILE A 203 -13.31 -7.06 19.71
C ILE A 203 -13.20 -5.71 20.42
N GLY A 204 -14.33 -5.14 20.86
CA GLY A 204 -14.35 -3.90 21.64
C GLY A 204 -13.54 -4.01 22.94
N GLN A 205 -13.76 -5.08 23.70
CA GLN A 205 -13.01 -5.35 24.94
C GLN A 205 -11.52 -5.59 24.67
N GLU A 206 -11.16 -6.23 23.56
CA GLU A 206 -9.76 -6.41 23.17
C GLU A 206 -9.09 -5.05 22.88
N LEU A 207 -9.74 -4.18 22.11
CA LEU A 207 -9.24 -2.83 21.82
C LEU A 207 -9.07 -2.01 23.09
N ASP A 208 -10.05 -2.05 24.00
CA ASP A 208 -9.97 -1.35 25.28
C ASP A 208 -8.79 -1.83 26.12
N ARG A 209 -8.55 -3.14 26.19
CA ARG A 209 -7.38 -3.72 26.90
C ARG A 209 -6.06 -3.25 26.29
N LEU A 210 -5.95 -3.21 24.96
CA LEU A 210 -4.74 -2.74 24.27
C LEU A 210 -4.47 -1.26 24.55
N VAL A 211 -5.51 -0.42 24.47
CA VAL A 211 -5.40 1.02 24.75
C VAL A 211 -5.05 1.27 26.20
N GLU A 212 -5.66 0.55 27.15
CA GLU A 212 -5.40 0.75 28.57
C GLU A 212 -3.97 0.33 28.95
N LYS A 213 -3.48 -0.77 28.39
CA LYS A 213 -2.07 -1.16 28.53
C LYS A 213 -1.13 -0.07 28.00
N ALA A 214 -1.40 0.47 26.81
CA ALA A 214 -0.58 1.53 26.23
C ALA A 214 -0.60 2.83 27.07
N LYS A 215 -1.74 3.17 27.68
CA LYS A 215 -1.82 4.29 28.63
C LYS A 215 -1.02 4.03 29.90
N GLN A 216 -1.05 2.81 30.42
CA GLN A 216 -0.25 2.42 31.59
C GLN A 216 1.25 2.55 31.29
N GLU A 217 1.72 2.11 30.12
CA GLU A 217 3.10 2.27 29.67
C GLU A 217 3.53 3.76 29.66
N VAL A 218 2.69 4.63 29.06
CA VAL A 218 2.92 6.09 29.04
C VAL A 218 2.91 6.68 30.45
N GLY A 219 1.98 6.25 31.30
CA GLY A 219 1.85 6.71 32.69
C GLY A 219 3.06 6.36 33.54
N SER A 220 3.53 5.12 33.47
CA SER A 220 4.73 4.68 34.20
C SER A 220 5.98 5.43 33.74
N TRP A 221 6.15 5.64 32.43
CA TRP A 221 7.27 6.43 31.91
C TRP A 221 7.20 7.89 32.39
N LEU A 222 6.00 8.50 32.38
CA LEU A 222 5.80 9.86 32.87
C LEU A 222 6.18 9.97 34.35
N GLU A 223 5.70 9.05 35.18
CA GLU A 223 5.99 9.01 36.62
C GLU A 223 7.50 8.88 36.88
N GLU A 224 8.19 8.01 36.14
CA GLU A 224 9.64 7.85 36.22
C GLU A 224 10.39 9.15 35.88
N LYS A 225 10.04 9.80 34.76
CA LYS A 225 10.73 11.03 34.32
C LYS A 225 10.43 12.23 35.22
N VAL A 226 9.20 12.38 35.69
CA VAL A 226 8.83 13.43 36.65
C VAL A 226 9.59 13.24 37.95
N LYS A 227 9.64 12.01 38.48
CA LYS A 227 10.44 11.69 39.67
C LYS A 227 11.92 12.02 39.49
N LEU A 228 12.48 11.74 38.31
CA LEU A 228 13.86 12.13 38.00
C LEU A 228 14.05 13.66 38.02
N CYS A 229 13.10 14.42 37.46
CA CYS A 229 13.12 15.89 37.52
C CYS A 229 13.04 16.41 38.96
N GLU A 230 12.18 15.83 39.79
CA GLU A 230 12.04 16.18 41.21
C GLU A 230 13.34 15.93 41.98
N LEU A 231 13.96 14.75 41.79
CA LEU A 231 15.26 14.42 42.40
C LEU A 231 16.35 15.41 41.98
N ARG A 232 16.41 15.77 40.69
CA ARG A 232 17.36 16.77 40.17
C ARG A 232 17.12 18.16 40.75
N LYS A 233 15.85 18.54 40.98
CA LYS A 233 15.46 19.81 41.62
C LYS A 233 15.83 19.84 43.11
N GLU A 234 15.63 18.76 43.84
CA GLU A 234 15.90 18.69 45.29
C GLU A 234 17.39 18.60 45.63
N ALA A 235 18.19 17.92 44.79
CA ALA A 235 19.61 17.71 45.02
C ALA A 235 20.40 19.01 45.33
N PRO A 236 20.31 20.10 44.54
CA PRO A 236 21.01 21.35 44.84
C PRO A 236 20.50 22.02 46.13
N VAL A 237 19.19 21.94 46.42
CA VAL A 237 18.60 22.51 47.64
C VAL A 237 19.16 21.81 48.89
N LYS A 238 19.09 20.47 48.95
CA LYS A 238 19.62 19.67 50.06
C LYS A 238 21.12 19.85 50.25
N ARG A 239 21.88 20.00 49.15
CA ARG A 239 23.31 20.27 49.18
C ARG A 239 23.61 21.68 49.72
N ALA A 240 22.86 22.70 49.31
CA ALA A 240 23.01 24.06 49.84
C ALA A 240 22.67 24.16 51.33
N GLU A 241 21.67 23.40 51.81
CA GLU A 241 21.38 23.29 53.24
C GLU A 241 22.51 22.58 54.01
N SER A 242 23.04 21.49 53.46
CA SER A 242 24.17 20.75 54.07
C SER A 242 25.44 21.62 54.13
N PHE A 243 25.68 22.42 53.10
CA PHE A 243 26.75 23.42 53.09
C PHE A 243 26.54 24.49 54.17
N ARG A 244 25.33 25.06 54.29
CA ARG A 244 25.00 26.03 55.35
C ARG A 244 25.20 25.44 56.75
N LYS A 245 24.77 24.20 56.99
CA LYS A 245 24.99 23.49 58.26
C LYS A 245 26.48 23.28 58.55
N LEU A 246 27.26 22.87 57.55
CA LEU A 246 28.70 22.69 57.70
C LEU A 246 29.42 24.02 57.97
N GLN A 247 29.02 25.09 57.28
CA GLN A 247 29.57 26.43 57.47
C GLN A 247 29.29 26.96 58.88
N GLU A 248 28.07 26.76 59.39
CA GLU A 248 27.72 27.14 60.76
C GLU A 248 28.49 26.31 61.80
N GLN A 249 28.61 25.00 61.56
CA GLN A 249 29.43 24.12 62.41
C GLN A 249 30.89 24.62 62.50
N VAL A 250 31.49 25.01 61.37
CA VAL A 250 32.86 25.55 61.34
C VAL A 250 32.97 26.88 62.10
N ARG A 251 31.96 27.75 62.02
CA ARG A 251 31.95 29.05 62.71
C ARG A 251 31.85 28.95 64.22
N LEU A 252 31.10 27.98 64.73
CA LEU A 252 30.86 27.80 66.17
C LEU A 252 32.00 27.04 66.88
N LEU A 253 32.92 26.40 66.13
CA LEU A 253 34.02 25.63 66.71
C LEU A 253 35.14 26.53 67.27
N PRO A 254 35.65 26.26 68.49
CA PRO A 254 36.86 26.88 69.00
C PRO A 254 38.08 26.55 68.13
N LYS A 255 39.07 27.45 68.08
CA LYS A 255 40.26 27.32 67.20
C LYS A 255 40.98 25.97 67.32
N HIS A 256 41.12 25.43 68.53
CA HIS A 256 41.82 24.16 68.75
C HIS A 256 41.03 22.93 68.25
N GLU A 257 39.70 22.93 68.44
CA GLU A 257 38.83 21.85 67.94
C GLU A 257 38.71 21.87 66.42
N LEU A 258 38.69 23.07 65.81
CA LEU A 258 38.71 23.21 64.36
C LEU A 258 39.95 22.57 63.74
N ILE A 259 41.14 22.78 64.36
CA ILE A 259 42.39 22.18 63.89
C ILE A 259 42.34 20.65 64.04
N GLN A 260 41.83 20.14 65.17
CA GLN A 260 41.70 18.69 65.39
C GLN A 260 40.72 18.03 64.42
N GLN A 261 39.63 18.72 64.04
CA GLN A 261 38.58 18.18 63.17
C GLN A 261 38.76 18.56 61.69
N PHE A 262 39.85 19.24 61.33
CA PHE A 262 40.02 19.86 60.02
C PHE A 262 39.86 18.87 58.86
N GLU A 263 40.58 17.74 58.89
CA GLU A 263 40.51 16.75 57.81
C GLU A 263 39.10 16.15 57.66
N ARG A 264 38.39 15.91 58.77
CA ARG A 264 37.00 15.43 58.74
C ARG A 264 36.04 16.47 58.14
N LEU A 265 36.20 17.74 58.48
CA LEU A 265 35.38 18.83 57.94
C LEU A 265 35.68 19.06 56.46
N LYS A 266 36.95 18.95 56.07
CA LYS A 266 37.42 18.99 54.68
C LYS A 266 36.87 17.84 53.85
N GLU A 267 36.84 16.61 54.37
CA GLU A 267 36.18 15.47 53.72
C GLU A 267 34.69 15.73 53.50
N LYS A 268 33.98 16.23 54.51
CA LYS A 268 32.57 16.63 54.36
C LYS A 268 32.39 17.72 53.31
N ALA A 269 33.25 18.74 53.30
CA ALA A 269 33.21 19.81 52.32
C ALA A 269 33.48 19.29 50.89
N ASN A 270 34.49 18.44 50.73
CA ASN A 270 34.81 17.79 49.46
C ASN A 270 33.67 16.90 48.97
N GLY A 271 32.98 16.19 49.88
CA GLY A 271 31.80 15.38 49.56
C GLY A 271 30.58 16.20 49.11
N LEU A 272 30.54 17.51 49.37
CA LEU A 272 29.52 18.41 48.84
C LEU A 272 29.83 18.87 47.41
N VAL A 273 31.09 18.80 46.96
CA VAL A 273 31.47 19.21 45.60
C VAL A 273 30.94 18.16 44.60
N PRO A 274 30.01 18.53 43.71
CA PRO A 274 29.52 17.61 42.69
C PRO A 274 30.63 17.28 41.68
N ASN A 275 30.59 16.06 41.12
CA ASN A 275 31.38 15.75 39.93
C ASN A 275 30.84 16.55 38.72
N ALA A 276 31.66 16.66 37.65
CA ALA A 276 31.29 17.44 36.46
C ALA A 276 29.93 17.04 35.85
N ALA A 277 29.59 15.74 35.88
CA ALA A 277 28.31 15.23 35.38
C ALA A 277 27.09 15.68 36.21
N ALA A 278 27.27 15.97 37.49
CA ALA A 278 26.22 16.51 38.35
C ALA A 278 26.07 18.05 38.25
N LEU A 279 27.07 18.74 37.70
CA LEU A 279 26.98 20.17 37.35
C LEU A 279 26.17 20.38 36.06
N HIS A 280 26.33 19.49 35.09
CA HIS A 280 25.63 19.54 33.81
C HIS A 280 24.91 18.21 33.54
N PRO A 281 23.78 17.93 34.22
CA PRO A 281 23.04 16.70 33.99
C PRO A 281 22.51 16.65 32.55
N PRO A 282 22.54 15.48 31.88
CA PRO A 282 22.06 15.36 30.51
C PRO A 282 20.59 15.77 30.42
N GLN A 283 20.21 16.45 29.33
CA GLN A 283 18.82 16.84 29.09
C GLN A 283 17.88 15.63 29.11
N ILE A 284 16.67 15.82 29.63
CA ILE A 284 15.63 14.79 29.62
C ILE A 284 14.81 15.00 28.34
N ASP A 285 14.85 14.02 27.43
CA ASP A 285 14.05 14.05 26.21
C ASP A 285 12.57 13.84 26.56
N GLY A 286 11.73 14.82 26.19
CA GLY A 286 10.29 14.83 26.46
C GLY A 286 9.44 14.21 25.36
N PHE A 287 10.03 13.71 24.26
CA PHE A 287 9.29 13.19 23.10
C PHE A 287 9.48 11.68 22.86
N ASP A 288 10.38 11.03 23.61
CA ASP A 288 10.63 9.59 23.53
C ASP A 288 9.79 8.79 24.54
N PHE A 289 8.47 9.01 24.53
CA PHE A 289 7.56 8.17 25.29
C PHE A 289 7.57 6.75 24.71
N GLN A 290 7.84 5.77 25.57
CA GLN A 290 7.74 4.36 25.19
C GLN A 290 6.27 3.93 25.29
N SER A 291 5.67 3.61 24.14
CA SER A 291 4.32 3.05 24.08
C SER A 291 4.21 2.09 22.90
N SER A 292 3.55 0.97 23.12
CA SER A 292 3.30 -0.06 22.11
C SER A 292 2.37 0.38 20.97
N LEU A 293 1.49 1.35 21.20
CA LEU A 293 0.52 1.82 20.20
C LEU A 293 0.91 3.14 19.51
N THR A 294 2.02 3.75 19.91
CA THR A 294 2.52 4.97 19.27
C THR A 294 3.94 4.77 18.77
N PRO A 295 4.23 5.07 17.48
CA PRO A 295 5.59 5.06 16.99
C PRO A 295 6.47 6.03 17.81
N ARG A 296 7.74 5.67 18.01
CA ARG A 296 8.75 6.56 18.61
C ARG A 296 9.39 7.45 17.54
N PHE A 297 9.91 8.61 17.96
CA PHE A 297 10.75 9.44 17.08
C PHE A 297 12.11 8.77 16.89
N VAL A 298 12.60 8.77 15.65
CA VAL A 298 14.02 8.53 15.36
C VAL A 298 14.63 9.88 15.08
N THR A 299 15.69 10.24 15.80
CA THR A 299 16.29 11.57 15.77
C THR A 299 17.70 11.55 15.15
N ALA A 300 18.03 12.63 14.45
CA ALA A 300 19.36 12.96 13.95
C ALA A 300 19.77 14.33 14.49
N SER A 301 21.07 14.50 14.76
CA SER A 301 21.67 15.76 15.21
C SER A 301 22.57 16.31 14.12
N ILE A 302 22.30 17.54 13.70
CA ILE A 302 23.04 18.28 12.68
C ILE A 302 23.78 19.41 13.37
N GLU A 303 25.11 19.37 13.31
CA GLU A 303 25.98 20.44 13.82
C GLU A 303 26.43 21.30 12.63
N LEU A 304 26.24 22.61 12.76
CA LEU A 304 26.57 23.60 11.75
C LEU A 304 27.67 24.51 12.29
N GLU A 305 28.91 24.20 11.93
CA GLU A 305 30.10 24.96 12.34
C GLU A 305 30.28 26.25 11.52
N ASN A 306 30.98 27.21 12.13
CA ASN A 306 31.25 28.53 11.54
C ASN A 306 29.94 29.25 11.14
N PHE A 307 28.93 29.20 11.99
CA PHE A 307 27.58 29.64 11.67
C PHE A 307 27.42 31.17 11.54
N PHE A 308 28.19 31.98 12.28
CA PHE A 308 28.05 33.44 12.36
C PHE A 308 28.18 34.10 10.99
N ARG A 309 29.01 33.55 10.09
CA ARG A 309 29.16 34.04 8.71
C ARG A 309 27.84 34.06 7.94
N HIS A 310 26.89 33.21 8.32
CA HIS A 310 25.61 33.11 7.64
C HIS A 310 24.61 34.20 8.06
N PHE A 311 24.88 35.01 9.09
CA PHE A 311 24.04 36.16 9.41
C PHE A 311 24.25 37.36 8.49
N ASP A 312 25.46 37.51 7.94
CA ASP A 312 25.82 38.69 7.15
C ASP A 312 25.61 38.48 5.64
N ASP A 313 25.47 37.22 5.22
CA ASP A 313 25.24 36.85 3.83
C ASP A 313 23.74 36.59 3.57
N ALA A 314 23.15 37.32 2.62
CA ALA A 314 21.73 37.22 2.28
C ALA A 314 21.39 36.06 1.32
N LYS A 315 22.39 35.28 0.88
CA LYS A 315 22.19 34.20 -0.09
C LYS A 315 21.39 33.05 0.50
N TYR A 316 20.42 32.56 -0.27
CA TYR A 316 19.75 31.29 0.01
C TYR A 316 20.67 30.13 -0.36
N GLU A 317 21.13 29.37 0.64
CA GLU A 317 22.03 28.25 0.43
C GLU A 317 21.77 27.10 1.42
N GLN A 318 22.12 25.89 0.99
CA GLN A 318 22.13 24.73 1.87
C GLN A 318 23.39 24.79 2.74
N ILE A 319 23.20 24.76 4.05
CA ILE A 319 24.28 24.89 5.04
C ILE A 319 24.52 23.59 5.83
N GLY A 320 23.58 22.64 5.76
CA GLY A 320 23.73 21.33 6.37
C GLY A 320 22.85 20.27 5.74
N SER A 321 23.18 19.01 5.98
CA SER A 321 22.34 17.88 5.58
C SER A 321 22.66 16.64 6.39
N ASP A 322 21.65 15.79 6.54
CA ASP A 322 21.79 14.46 7.13
C ASP A 322 20.80 13.47 6.47
N ILE A 323 21.00 12.18 6.72
CA ILE A 323 20.13 11.10 6.27
C ILE A 323 19.57 10.38 7.49
N LEU A 324 18.24 10.32 7.59
CA LEU A 324 17.52 9.74 8.71
C LEU A 324 16.59 8.63 8.23
N ALA A 325 16.72 7.43 8.79
CA ALA A 325 15.77 6.35 8.58
C ALA A 325 14.82 6.26 9.78
N ASP A 326 13.51 6.44 9.55
CA ASP A 326 12.52 6.33 10.63
C ASP A 326 12.18 4.86 10.98
N VAL A 327 11.30 4.63 11.96
CA VAL A 327 10.90 3.29 12.42
C VAL A 327 10.16 2.42 11.39
N SER A 328 9.72 3.01 10.28
CA SER A 328 9.17 2.31 9.11
C SER A 328 10.23 2.00 8.04
N VAL A 329 11.50 2.31 8.31
CA VAL A 329 12.64 2.16 7.38
C VAL A 329 12.51 3.10 6.16
N THR A 330 11.64 4.11 6.23
CA THR A 330 11.60 5.16 5.21
C THR A 330 12.81 6.06 5.41
N VAL A 331 13.60 6.24 4.35
CA VAL A 331 14.84 7.03 4.38
C VAL A 331 14.56 8.45 3.91
N TRP A 332 14.93 9.41 4.76
CA TRP A 332 14.73 10.83 4.57
C TRP A 332 16.07 11.54 4.41
N ASN A 333 16.17 12.40 3.40
CA ASN A 333 17.19 13.43 3.36
C ASN A 333 16.67 14.66 4.10
N VAL A 334 17.36 15.04 5.16
CA VAL A 334 17.12 16.26 5.91
C VAL A 334 18.14 17.27 5.43
N ARG A 335 17.69 18.43 4.95
CA ARG A 335 18.57 19.51 4.48
C ARG A 335 18.24 20.79 5.21
N VAL A 336 19.26 21.51 5.60
CA VAL A 336 19.13 22.79 6.30
C VAL A 336 19.52 23.88 5.34
N PHE A 337 18.60 24.81 5.12
CA PHE A 337 18.80 25.97 4.28
C PHE A 337 18.79 27.23 5.13
N LYS A 338 19.67 28.16 4.79
CA LYS A 338 19.66 29.51 5.32
C LYS A 338 19.16 30.46 4.24
N GLY A 339 18.18 31.27 4.60
CA GLY A 339 17.66 32.41 3.83
C GLY A 339 17.28 33.55 4.78
N THR A 340 16.10 34.14 4.60
CA THR A 340 15.49 35.02 5.62
C THR A 340 15.17 34.26 6.90
N HIS A 341 14.78 32.99 6.73
CA HIS A 341 14.53 32.04 7.79
C HIS A 341 15.53 30.90 7.69
N LEU A 342 15.83 30.29 8.83
CA LEU A 342 16.40 28.95 8.88
C LEU A 342 15.28 27.98 8.48
N THR A 343 15.49 27.18 7.44
CA THR A 343 14.49 26.26 6.90
C THR A 343 15.03 24.85 6.89
N VAL A 344 14.21 23.89 7.32
CA VAL A 344 14.50 22.47 7.18
C VAL A 344 13.65 21.90 6.06
N GLU A 345 14.32 21.36 5.04
CA GLU A 345 13.69 20.58 3.98
C GLU A 345 13.83 19.10 4.29
N LEU A 346 12.73 18.37 4.14
CA LEU A 346 12.63 16.94 4.34
C LEU A 346 12.25 16.33 3.01
N SER A 347 13.01 15.33 2.53
CA SER A 347 12.67 14.64 1.28
C SER A 347 12.90 13.14 1.38
N GLN A 348 11.90 12.34 1.01
CA GLN A 348 12.03 10.89 0.96
C GLN A 348 12.96 10.48 -0.19
N GLN A 349 13.89 9.54 0.05
CA GLN A 349 14.75 9.00 -1.01
C GLN A 349 13.96 8.14 -1.99
N SER A 350 12.99 7.38 -1.48
CA SER A 350 12.05 6.57 -2.25
C SER A 350 10.64 6.96 -1.86
N ALA A 351 9.83 7.32 -2.87
CA ALA A 351 8.45 7.69 -2.65
C ALA A 351 7.63 6.47 -2.24
N LEU A 352 6.90 6.59 -1.12
CA LEU A 352 5.97 5.54 -0.70
C LEU A 352 4.81 5.42 -1.69
N LYS A 353 4.33 4.18 -1.90
CA LYS A 353 3.19 3.92 -2.79
C LYS A 353 1.89 4.54 -2.30
N HIS A 354 1.76 4.66 -0.98
CA HIS A 354 0.59 5.23 -0.32
C HIS A 354 0.96 6.54 0.35
N ARG A 355 -0.02 7.44 0.45
CA ARG A 355 0.12 8.65 1.27
C ARG A 355 0.16 8.24 2.73
N VAL A 356 1.31 8.45 3.36
CA VAL A 356 1.53 8.17 4.78
C VAL A 356 1.84 9.50 5.45
N GLN A 357 1.11 9.80 6.52
CA GLN A 357 1.36 10.98 7.33
C GLN A 357 2.48 10.72 8.33
N PHE A 358 3.42 11.65 8.39
CA PHE A 358 4.55 11.67 9.30
C PHE A 358 4.46 12.87 10.24
N ARG A 359 4.94 12.67 11.46
CA ARG A 359 5.22 13.71 12.44
C ARG A 359 6.70 13.99 12.47
N VAL A 360 7.04 15.27 12.46
CA VAL A 360 8.39 15.77 12.44
C VAL A 360 8.60 16.70 13.62
N LEU A 361 9.63 16.44 14.40
CA LEU A 361 10.10 17.27 15.49
C LEU A 361 11.38 17.97 15.02
N ILE A 362 11.41 19.29 15.06
CA ILE A 362 12.64 20.07 14.87
C ILE A 362 12.93 20.79 16.17
N GLU A 363 14.10 20.53 16.74
CA GLU A 363 14.58 21.15 17.97
C GLU A 363 15.88 21.89 17.69
N VAL A 364 15.95 23.16 18.11
CA VAL A 364 17.20 23.94 18.11
C VAL A 364 17.54 24.20 19.58
N PRO A 365 18.48 23.42 20.16
CA PRO A 365 18.91 23.59 21.55
C PRO A 365 19.47 24.99 21.78
N HIS A 366 19.23 25.51 22.98
CA HIS A 366 19.80 26.75 23.48
C HIS A 366 20.56 26.46 24.78
N GLU A 367 21.58 27.26 25.12
CA GLU A 367 22.37 27.08 26.36
C GLU A 367 21.48 27.09 27.60
N ASP A 368 20.51 28.01 27.65
CA ASP A 368 19.35 27.92 28.54
C ASP A 368 18.31 26.92 27.97
N PRO A 369 18.11 25.74 28.60
CA PRO A 369 17.16 24.74 28.13
C PRO A 369 15.70 25.23 28.10
N CYS A 370 15.35 26.29 28.83
CA CYS A 370 14.01 26.87 28.84
C CYS A 370 13.69 27.63 27.54
N GLN A 371 14.73 28.03 26.79
CA GLN A 371 14.62 28.78 25.54
C GLN A 371 14.79 27.89 24.30
N THR A 372 15.04 26.59 24.49
CA THR A 372 15.15 25.62 23.39
C THR A 372 13.92 25.70 22.48
N LEU A 373 14.15 25.98 21.20
CA LEU A 373 13.10 26.08 20.20
C LEU A 373 12.67 24.68 19.79
N ARG A 374 11.35 24.45 19.74
CA ARG A 374 10.77 23.17 19.34
C ARG A 374 9.59 23.38 18.41
N ILE A 375 9.60 22.69 17.29
CA ILE A 375 8.55 22.73 16.28
C ILE A 375 8.08 21.31 16.02
N LEU A 376 6.78 21.11 16.16
CA LEU A 376 6.12 19.87 15.77
C LEU A 376 5.35 20.16 14.47
N HIS A 377 5.68 19.41 13.42
CA HIS A 377 5.08 19.53 12.10
C HIS A 377 4.51 18.20 11.65
N GLU A 378 3.42 18.23 10.88
CA GLU A 378 2.84 17.03 10.26
C GLU A 378 2.95 17.17 8.74
N THR A 379 3.40 16.11 8.08
CA THR A 379 3.58 16.11 6.62
C THR A 379 3.13 14.79 6.00
N GLU A 380 2.52 14.87 4.82
CA GLU A 380 2.20 13.72 3.96
C GLU A 380 2.97 13.78 2.64
N LEU A 381 3.78 14.82 2.46
CA LEU A 381 4.46 15.09 1.20
C LEU A 381 5.78 14.33 1.15
N ASN A 382 6.14 13.88 -0.06
CA ASN A 382 7.45 13.28 -0.30
C ASN A 382 8.58 14.29 -0.11
N SER A 383 8.28 15.58 -0.28
CA SER A 383 9.19 16.68 -0.01
C SER A 383 8.42 17.81 0.67
N ASP A 384 8.93 18.30 1.79
CA ASP A 384 8.30 19.37 2.57
C ASP A 384 9.35 20.32 3.14
N ARG A 385 8.97 21.58 3.38
CA ARG A 385 9.85 22.63 3.90
C ARG A 385 9.23 23.26 5.12
N VAL A 386 9.97 23.28 6.22
CA VAL A 386 9.54 23.85 7.50
C VAL A 386 10.42 25.06 7.82
N GLU A 387 9.79 26.23 7.90
CA GLU A 387 10.44 27.44 8.41
C GLU A 387 10.59 27.33 9.93
N VAL A 388 11.83 27.38 10.42
CA VAL A 388 12.15 27.15 11.82
C VAL A 388 12.09 28.46 12.61
N ILE A 389 12.90 29.43 12.20
CA ILE A 389 13.01 30.72 12.87
C ILE A 389 13.65 31.73 11.91
N GLU A 390 13.27 32.99 12.03
CA GLU A 390 13.92 34.09 11.30
C GLU A 390 15.38 34.25 11.74
N MET A 391 16.30 34.46 10.78
CA MET A 391 17.74 34.52 11.07
C MET A 391 18.10 35.67 12.03
N ALA A 392 17.44 36.83 11.89
CA ALA A 392 17.65 37.96 12.79
C ALA A 392 17.30 37.61 14.24
N LYS A 393 16.17 36.92 14.43
CA LYS A 393 15.70 36.48 15.74
C LYS A 393 16.56 35.35 16.33
N LEU A 394 17.05 34.44 15.48
CA LEU A 394 18.00 33.40 15.90
C LEU A 394 19.27 34.03 16.48
N LYS A 395 19.77 35.11 15.85
CA LYS A 395 20.94 35.89 16.34
C LYS A 395 20.62 36.61 17.65
N GLU A 396 19.51 37.33 17.71
CA GLU A 396 19.08 38.10 18.88
C GLU A 396 18.92 37.21 20.12
N LEU A 397 18.36 36.01 19.94
CA LEU A 397 18.08 35.06 21.01
C LEU A 397 19.28 34.16 21.37
N GLY A 398 20.44 34.29 20.71
CA GLY A 398 21.67 33.62 21.15
C GLY A 398 21.69 32.09 20.98
N PHE A 399 21.06 31.52 19.94
CA PHE A 399 21.07 30.06 19.70
C PHE A 399 22.42 29.51 19.20
N VAL A 400 23.34 30.36 18.76
CA VAL A 400 24.68 29.97 18.33
C VAL A 400 25.61 30.02 19.53
N THR A 401 26.29 28.91 19.80
CA THR A 401 27.25 28.80 20.90
C THR A 401 28.45 29.73 20.71
N GLU A 402 29.21 29.99 21.79
CA GLU A 402 30.46 30.76 21.72
C GLU A 402 31.50 30.16 20.77
N ALA A 403 31.43 28.84 20.51
CA ALA A 403 32.29 28.12 19.57
C ALA A 403 31.88 28.29 18.10
N ASP A 404 30.92 29.17 17.80
CA ASP A 404 30.36 29.39 16.46
C ASP A 404 29.69 28.14 15.85
N VAL A 405 29.00 27.39 16.70
CA VAL A 405 28.25 26.19 16.29
C VAL A 405 26.76 26.38 16.57
N LEU A 406 25.93 26.11 15.56
CA LEU A 406 24.49 25.91 15.72
C LEU A 406 24.19 24.42 15.68
N THR A 407 23.57 23.88 16.73
CA THR A 407 23.10 22.49 16.75
C THR A 407 21.61 22.43 16.47
N MET A 408 21.19 21.44 15.71
CA MET A 408 19.77 21.15 15.47
C MET A 408 19.50 19.66 15.57
N ARG A 409 18.39 19.27 16.17
CA ARG A 409 17.92 17.89 16.21
C ARG A 409 16.64 17.77 15.40
N VAL A 410 16.59 16.81 14.49
CA VAL A 410 15.40 16.50 13.68
C VAL A 410 14.94 15.09 13.97
N GLY A 411 13.70 14.93 14.40
CA GLY A 411 13.05 13.65 14.69
C GLY A 411 11.91 13.38 13.71
N ILE A 412 11.84 12.17 13.15
CA ILE A 412 10.75 11.78 12.25
C ILE A 412 10.10 10.48 12.73
N LYS A 413 8.77 10.39 12.60
CA LYS A 413 8.02 9.16 12.79
C LYS A 413 6.72 9.12 11.99
N PRO A 414 6.16 7.95 11.69
CA PRO A 414 4.77 7.84 11.24
C PRO A 414 3.80 8.37 12.30
N ALA A 415 2.68 8.98 11.89
CA ALA A 415 1.76 9.62 12.82
C ALA A 415 1.09 8.63 13.80
N ASN A 416 0.90 7.36 13.39
CA ASN A 416 0.38 6.28 14.23
C ASN A 416 0.90 4.91 13.78
N VAL A 417 0.63 3.86 14.55
CA VAL A 417 1.12 2.50 14.31
C VAL A 417 0.57 1.87 13.03
N VAL A 418 -0.66 2.21 12.63
CA VAL A 418 -1.27 1.70 11.38
C VAL A 418 -0.50 2.24 10.17
N LEU A 419 -0.21 3.54 10.18
CA LEU A 419 0.58 4.21 9.15
C LEU A 419 2.03 3.71 9.12
N GLN A 420 2.61 3.39 10.28
CA GLN A 420 3.92 2.75 10.35
C GLN A 420 3.92 1.39 9.64
N VAL A 421 2.93 0.53 9.91
CA VAL A 421 2.82 -0.79 9.28
C VAL A 421 2.62 -0.65 7.77
N GLN A 422 1.82 0.31 7.33
CA GLN A 422 1.61 0.59 5.91
C GLN A 422 2.90 1.01 5.19
N ALA A 423 3.66 1.94 5.78
CA ALA A 423 4.96 2.35 5.24
C ALA A 423 5.96 1.19 5.21
N LEU A 424 6.05 0.41 6.31
CA LEU A 424 6.92 -0.76 6.42
C LEU A 424 6.60 -1.80 5.33
N ALA A 425 5.32 -2.08 5.09
CA ALA A 425 4.89 -3.02 4.06
C ALA A 425 5.26 -2.53 2.64
N SER A 426 5.14 -1.23 2.38
CA SER A 426 5.56 -0.63 1.10
C SER A 426 7.06 -0.78 0.89
N ASN A 427 7.86 -0.42 1.90
CA ASN A 427 9.32 -0.51 1.85
C ASN A 427 9.80 -1.96 1.70
N LEU A 428 9.18 -2.91 2.42
CA LEU A 428 9.49 -4.34 2.29
C LEU A 428 9.24 -4.87 0.87
N LEU A 429 8.15 -4.43 0.23
CA LEU A 429 7.83 -4.85 -1.13
C LEU A 429 8.85 -4.31 -2.14
N GLU A 430 9.32 -3.08 -1.95
CA GLU A 430 10.36 -2.47 -2.77
C GLU A 430 11.71 -3.17 -2.60
N LEU A 431 12.13 -3.43 -1.36
CA LEU A 431 13.35 -4.19 -1.06
C LEU A 431 13.32 -5.60 -1.66
N LYS A 432 12.17 -6.29 -1.63
CA LYS A 432 12.02 -7.61 -2.28
C LYS A 432 12.21 -7.52 -3.80
N LYS A 433 11.75 -6.44 -4.44
CA LYS A 433 11.92 -6.23 -5.87
C LYS A 433 13.40 -5.99 -6.21
N GLU A 434 14.07 -5.13 -5.45
CA GLU A 434 15.51 -4.87 -5.60
C GLU A 434 16.33 -6.15 -5.40
N GLN A 435 16.03 -6.94 -4.38
CA GLN A 435 16.67 -8.22 -4.11
C GLN A 435 16.54 -9.17 -5.31
N LEU A 436 15.35 -9.26 -5.92
CA LEU A 436 15.11 -10.10 -7.10
C LEU A 436 15.94 -9.63 -8.30
N ASP A 437 16.04 -8.32 -8.52
CA ASP A 437 16.81 -7.77 -9.63
C ASP A 437 18.32 -7.91 -9.43
N LEU A 438 18.81 -7.73 -8.19
CA LEU A 438 20.18 -8.06 -7.79
C LEU A 438 20.48 -9.55 -8.00
N ALA A 439 19.59 -10.46 -7.60
CA ALA A 439 19.76 -11.89 -7.81
C ALA A 439 19.89 -12.24 -9.30
N LYS A 440 19.06 -11.66 -10.17
CA LYS A 440 19.19 -11.82 -11.63
C LYS A 440 20.53 -11.31 -12.14
N ASN A 441 21.01 -10.18 -11.62
CA ASN A 441 22.29 -9.60 -12.02
C ASN A 441 23.48 -10.46 -11.55
N CYS A 442 23.43 -11.01 -10.33
CA CYS A 442 24.41 -11.96 -9.83
C CYS A 442 24.49 -13.19 -10.73
N VAL A 443 23.37 -13.81 -11.10
CA VAL A 443 23.34 -14.96 -12.02
C VAL A 443 23.97 -14.62 -13.38
N LYS A 444 23.67 -13.43 -13.93
CA LYS A 444 24.28 -12.96 -15.19
C LYS A 444 25.80 -12.79 -15.05
N LEU A 445 26.28 -12.25 -13.94
CA LEU A 445 27.71 -12.05 -13.68
C LEU A 445 28.43 -13.38 -13.47
N THR A 446 27.86 -14.31 -12.70
CA THR A 446 28.41 -15.66 -12.53
C THR A 446 28.54 -16.37 -13.87
N LYS A 447 27.54 -16.28 -14.75
CA LYS A 447 27.64 -16.86 -16.11
C LYS A 447 28.79 -16.25 -16.92
N LYS A 448 28.99 -14.92 -16.85
CA LYS A 448 30.10 -14.24 -17.53
C LYS A 448 31.45 -14.66 -16.96
N LEU A 449 31.56 -14.78 -15.63
CA LEU A 449 32.77 -15.20 -14.94
C LEU A 449 33.16 -16.63 -15.35
N ASN A 450 32.21 -17.57 -15.32
CA ASN A 450 32.45 -18.95 -15.76
C ASN A 450 32.92 -19.01 -17.23
N GLU A 451 32.35 -18.20 -18.13
CA GLU A 451 32.79 -18.13 -19.53
C GLU A 451 34.22 -17.59 -19.67
N THR A 452 34.64 -16.65 -18.82
CA THR A 452 36.02 -16.14 -18.80
C THR A 452 37.03 -17.07 -18.14
N GLU A 453 36.60 -17.95 -17.22
CA GLU A 453 37.44 -19.02 -16.70
C GLU A 453 37.68 -20.10 -17.76
N GLU A 454 36.62 -20.51 -18.47
CA GLU A 454 36.71 -21.55 -19.50
C GLU A 454 37.37 -21.06 -20.80
N PHE A 455 37.22 -19.78 -21.16
CA PHE A 455 37.79 -19.23 -22.39
C PHE A 455 38.53 -17.92 -22.12
N THR A 456 39.69 -17.77 -22.75
CA THR A 456 40.30 -16.46 -22.98
C THR A 456 39.50 -15.76 -24.08
N VAL A 457 38.72 -14.73 -23.73
CA VAL A 457 37.78 -14.07 -24.64
C VAL A 457 38.31 -12.74 -25.19
N GLY A 458 38.29 -12.61 -26.52
CA GLY A 458 38.56 -11.38 -27.25
C GLY A 458 37.32 -10.72 -27.84
N TYR A 459 37.38 -9.39 -27.97
CA TYR A 459 36.31 -8.57 -28.55
C TYR A 459 36.85 -7.79 -29.75
N PHE A 460 36.10 -7.75 -30.85
CA PHE A 460 36.47 -7.02 -32.05
C PHE A 460 35.28 -6.26 -32.64
N ARG A 461 35.23 -4.96 -32.39
CA ARG A 461 34.23 -4.05 -32.97
C ARG A 461 34.76 -3.41 -34.25
N ILE A 462 33.99 -3.52 -35.33
CA ILE A 462 34.38 -3.08 -36.66
C ILE A 462 33.39 -2.01 -37.16
N PRO A 463 33.83 -0.76 -37.35
CA PRO A 463 33.05 0.25 -38.05
C PRO A 463 32.73 -0.17 -39.48
N LEU A 464 31.48 0.01 -39.90
CA LEU A 464 31.00 -0.40 -41.22
C LEU A 464 31.78 0.24 -42.37
N GLU A 465 32.23 1.48 -42.21
CA GLU A 465 33.08 2.19 -43.17
C GLU A 465 34.36 1.41 -43.51
N LYS A 466 34.96 0.72 -42.53
CA LYS A 466 36.17 -0.08 -42.74
C LYS A 466 35.91 -1.35 -43.55
N LEU A 467 34.65 -1.78 -43.64
CA LEU A 467 34.21 -2.91 -44.45
C LEU A 467 33.74 -2.51 -45.84
N GLN A 468 33.76 -1.22 -46.20
CA GLN A 468 33.36 -0.75 -47.53
C GLN A 468 34.54 -0.80 -48.52
N PHE A 469 34.26 -1.19 -49.76
CA PHE A 469 35.24 -1.11 -50.85
C PHE A 469 35.27 0.32 -51.39
N SER A 470 36.39 1.03 -51.19
CA SER A 470 36.54 2.40 -51.70
C SER A 470 36.61 2.42 -53.23
N ASN A 471 35.98 3.42 -53.85
CA ASN A 471 36.05 3.68 -55.29
C ASN A 471 37.47 4.05 -55.77
N ARG A 472 38.38 4.43 -54.85
CA ARG A 472 39.77 4.82 -55.19
C ARG A 472 40.66 3.63 -55.56
N ASN A 473 40.27 2.40 -55.22
CA ASN A 473 41.10 1.20 -55.44
C ASN A 473 40.24 0.08 -56.05
N LYS A 474 39.91 0.21 -57.34
CA LYS A 474 39.00 -0.70 -58.08
C LYS A 474 39.49 -2.17 -58.09
N ASP A 475 40.79 -2.41 -57.92
CA ASP A 475 41.40 -3.74 -57.95
C ASP A 475 41.36 -4.47 -56.60
N ARG A 476 41.05 -3.78 -55.49
CA ARG A 476 41.01 -4.42 -54.17
C ARG A 476 39.74 -5.26 -54.01
N ARG A 477 39.86 -6.57 -54.25
CA ARG A 477 38.73 -7.53 -54.14
C ARG A 477 38.50 -8.07 -52.73
N VAL A 478 39.41 -7.84 -51.80
CA VAL A 478 39.35 -8.38 -50.42
C VAL A 478 39.70 -7.28 -49.41
N ILE A 479 38.94 -7.21 -48.32
CA ILE A 479 39.24 -6.38 -47.14
C ILE A 479 39.60 -7.33 -46.00
N THR A 480 40.74 -7.12 -45.36
CA THR A 480 41.17 -7.89 -44.19
C THR A 480 41.36 -6.93 -43.02
N LEU A 481 40.67 -7.19 -41.92
CA LEU A 481 40.76 -6.43 -40.68
C LEU A 481 41.22 -7.36 -39.56
N ARG A 482 42.04 -6.84 -38.64
CA ARG A 482 42.63 -7.60 -37.52
C ARG A 482 42.17 -6.99 -36.20
N SER A 483 41.81 -7.84 -35.23
CA SER A 483 41.51 -7.43 -33.86
C SER A 483 42.76 -7.01 -33.09
N GLN A 484 42.55 -6.47 -31.88
CA GLN A 484 43.61 -6.41 -30.89
C GLN A 484 44.04 -7.83 -30.49
N ASP A 485 45.26 -7.92 -29.97
CA ASP A 485 45.83 -9.15 -29.44
C ASP A 485 45.22 -9.48 -28.08
N VAL A 486 44.97 -10.76 -27.87
CA VAL A 486 44.44 -11.32 -26.62
C VAL A 486 45.43 -12.36 -26.13
N ILE A 487 45.77 -12.29 -24.86
CA ILE A 487 46.78 -13.14 -24.25
C ILE A 487 46.07 -14.21 -23.43
N ASP A 488 46.33 -15.48 -23.71
CA ASP A 488 45.78 -16.57 -22.91
C ASP A 488 46.59 -16.80 -21.62
N HIS A 489 46.09 -17.69 -20.74
CA HIS A 489 46.74 -18.03 -19.47
C HIS A 489 48.17 -18.61 -19.60
N ARG A 490 48.64 -18.94 -20.81
CA ARG A 490 50.03 -19.37 -21.09
C ARG A 490 50.83 -18.31 -21.81
N GLU A 491 50.39 -17.06 -21.72
CA GLU A 491 51.01 -15.91 -22.36
C GLU A 491 51.05 -16.00 -23.90
N ARG A 492 50.21 -16.87 -24.50
CA ARG A 492 50.14 -16.98 -25.97
C ARG A 492 49.23 -15.90 -26.52
N VAL A 493 49.69 -15.30 -27.61
CA VAL A 493 49.02 -14.16 -28.24
C VAL A 493 48.12 -14.64 -29.38
N TRP A 494 46.84 -14.29 -29.29
CA TRP A 494 45.80 -14.64 -30.26
C TRP A 494 45.16 -13.39 -30.84
N CYS A 495 44.76 -13.44 -32.11
CA CYS A 495 43.94 -12.38 -32.71
C CYS A 495 42.94 -12.95 -33.72
N LEU A 496 41.85 -12.22 -33.92
CA LEU A 496 40.83 -12.51 -34.91
C LEU A 496 41.04 -11.66 -36.17
N TYR A 497 40.95 -12.30 -37.32
CA TYR A 497 40.88 -11.67 -38.63
C TYR A 497 39.46 -11.76 -39.16
N VAL A 498 38.92 -10.65 -39.63
CA VAL A 498 37.66 -10.59 -40.36
C VAL A 498 37.96 -10.17 -41.78
N VAL A 499 37.55 -10.99 -42.74
CA VAL A 499 37.83 -10.83 -44.16
C VAL A 499 36.53 -10.70 -44.93
N ARG A 500 36.33 -9.56 -45.61
CA ARG A 500 35.21 -9.38 -46.55
C ARG A 500 35.72 -9.57 -47.98
N THR A 501 35.09 -10.48 -48.71
CA THR A 501 35.38 -10.67 -50.15
C THR A 501 34.28 -10.02 -50.98
N LYS A 502 34.68 -9.27 -52.03
CA LYS A 502 33.75 -8.61 -52.95
C LYS A 502 32.99 -9.67 -53.76
N ALA A 503 31.70 -9.42 -54.01
CA ALA A 503 30.91 -10.24 -54.93
C ALA A 503 31.60 -10.31 -56.30
N ASN A 504 31.55 -11.48 -56.95
CA ASN A 504 32.18 -11.71 -58.24
C ASN A 504 31.10 -12.03 -59.30
N ARG A 505 31.48 -12.10 -60.58
CA ARG A 505 30.52 -12.35 -61.68
C ARG A 505 29.81 -13.71 -61.60
N ARG A 506 30.33 -14.67 -60.82
CA ARG A 506 29.71 -15.99 -60.61
C ARG A 506 28.78 -16.01 -59.39
N CYS A 507 29.01 -15.15 -58.41
CA CYS A 507 28.28 -15.11 -57.15
C CYS A 507 28.01 -13.64 -56.77
N ASN A 508 26.76 -13.21 -56.91
CA ASN A 508 26.31 -11.84 -56.63
C ASN A 508 26.19 -11.53 -55.12
N GLU A 509 26.89 -12.28 -54.27
CA GLU A 509 26.85 -12.18 -52.80
C GLU A 509 28.24 -11.89 -52.25
N SER A 510 28.30 -11.09 -51.18
CA SER A 510 29.54 -10.79 -50.46
C SER A 510 29.54 -11.52 -49.12
N TYR A 511 30.66 -12.11 -48.74
CA TYR A 511 30.76 -12.91 -47.52
C TYR A 511 31.77 -12.32 -46.56
N LEU A 512 31.45 -12.43 -45.26
CA LEU A 512 32.42 -12.35 -44.19
C LEU A 512 33.04 -13.72 -43.99
N SER A 513 34.35 -13.77 -43.88
CA SER A 513 35.13 -14.91 -43.40
C SER A 513 35.85 -14.49 -42.13
N VAL A 514 36.02 -15.41 -41.19
CA VAL A 514 36.65 -15.11 -39.90
C VAL A 514 37.70 -16.14 -39.59
N PHE A 515 38.86 -15.70 -39.11
CA PHE A 515 39.99 -16.58 -38.83
C PHE A 515 40.71 -16.17 -37.56
N ILE A 516 40.95 -17.11 -36.67
CA ILE A 516 41.83 -16.94 -35.52
C ILE A 516 43.26 -17.25 -35.94
N LYS A 517 44.20 -16.48 -35.41
CA LYS A 517 45.64 -16.67 -35.63
C LYS A 517 46.38 -16.68 -34.30
N LEU A 518 47.27 -17.66 -34.16
CA LEU A 518 48.28 -17.70 -33.10
C LEU A 518 49.52 -16.88 -33.53
N ASN A 519 49.86 -15.86 -32.74
CA ASN A 519 50.95 -14.91 -32.96
C ASN A 519 52.14 -15.11 -31.98
N SER A 520 52.15 -16.18 -31.17
CA SER A 520 53.14 -16.39 -30.10
C SER A 520 54.60 -16.13 -30.55
N ARG A 521 55.39 -15.50 -29.66
CA ARG A 521 56.79 -15.11 -29.91
C ARG A 521 57.82 -16.14 -29.40
N THR A 522 57.37 -17.24 -28.80
CA THR A 522 58.26 -18.25 -28.21
C THR A 522 58.80 -19.18 -29.30
N LYS A 523 60.13 -19.16 -29.51
CA LYS A 523 60.84 -19.82 -30.63
C LYS A 523 60.80 -21.38 -30.61
N LYS A 524 59.98 -22.01 -29.75
CA LYS A 524 59.95 -23.47 -29.55
C LYS A 524 58.53 -24.01 -29.29
N GLN A 525 57.56 -23.77 -30.17
CA GLN A 525 56.25 -24.45 -30.07
C GLN A 525 55.87 -25.17 -31.36
N LYS A 526 55.60 -26.48 -31.21
CA LYS A 526 54.89 -27.34 -32.16
C LYS A 526 53.41 -26.95 -32.20
N LEU A 527 52.68 -27.46 -33.20
CA LEU A 527 51.24 -27.34 -33.39
C LEU A 527 50.46 -27.34 -32.07
N VAL A 528 49.66 -26.29 -31.81
CA VAL A 528 48.87 -26.15 -30.57
C VAL A 528 47.40 -26.41 -30.87
N ARG A 529 46.85 -27.54 -30.42
CA ARG A 529 45.44 -27.89 -30.63
C ARG A 529 44.54 -27.18 -29.62
N ARG A 530 43.59 -26.36 -30.07
CA ARG A 530 42.66 -25.66 -29.17
C ARG A 530 41.24 -25.70 -29.67
N ARG A 531 40.32 -25.88 -28.72
CA ARG A 531 38.91 -25.54 -28.90
C ARG A 531 38.76 -24.03 -28.89
N TYR A 532 37.96 -23.50 -29.80
CA TYR A 532 37.70 -22.08 -29.91
C TYR A 532 36.29 -21.82 -30.42
N TYR A 533 35.81 -20.61 -30.20
CA TYR A 533 34.58 -20.14 -30.83
C TYR A 533 34.78 -18.76 -31.45
N VAL A 534 34.00 -18.46 -32.48
CA VAL A 534 33.80 -17.10 -32.99
C VAL A 534 32.31 -16.84 -33.05
N GLU A 535 31.92 -15.68 -32.54
CA GLU A 535 30.56 -15.21 -32.39
C GLU A 535 30.43 -13.85 -33.07
N LEU A 536 29.49 -13.72 -34.00
CA LEU A 536 28.97 -12.43 -34.44
C LEU A 536 27.81 -12.06 -33.52
N VAL A 537 27.97 -10.96 -32.78
CA VAL A 537 27.08 -10.57 -31.69
C VAL A 537 25.84 -9.89 -32.26
N ASN A 538 24.67 -10.41 -31.91
CA ASN A 538 23.41 -9.71 -32.08
C ASN A 538 23.16 -8.84 -30.83
N HIS A 539 22.95 -7.55 -31.06
CA HIS A 539 22.83 -6.51 -30.03
C HIS A 539 21.39 -6.40 -29.49
N ASP A 540 20.39 -6.76 -30.29
CA ASP A 540 18.97 -6.74 -29.90
C ASP A 540 18.62 -7.96 -29.05
N ASP A 541 19.11 -9.15 -29.43
CA ASP A 541 18.96 -10.38 -28.65
C ASP A 541 20.18 -11.29 -28.80
N ARG A 542 20.90 -11.49 -27.69
CA ARG A 542 22.09 -12.34 -27.65
C ARG A 542 21.82 -13.80 -28.02
N GLN A 543 20.59 -14.32 -27.86
CA GLN A 543 20.26 -15.69 -28.28
C GLN A 543 20.32 -15.87 -29.79
N TYR A 544 20.15 -14.79 -30.56
CA TYR A 544 20.27 -14.80 -32.02
C TYR A 544 21.69 -14.43 -32.50
N SER A 545 22.67 -14.36 -31.59
CA SER A 545 24.07 -14.22 -31.99
C SER A 545 24.54 -15.46 -32.76
N LEU A 546 25.27 -15.25 -33.85
CA LEU A 546 25.78 -16.35 -34.66
C LEU A 546 27.12 -16.82 -34.08
N ARG A 547 27.09 -17.92 -33.33
CA ARG A 547 28.30 -18.54 -32.75
C ARG A 547 28.64 -19.85 -33.45
N LYS A 548 29.90 -20.00 -33.85
CA LYS A 548 30.46 -21.28 -34.35
C LYS A 548 31.62 -21.73 -33.46
N TYR A 549 31.74 -23.03 -33.28
CA TYR A 549 32.80 -23.68 -32.50
C TYR A 549 33.71 -24.50 -33.42
N GLY A 550 35.00 -24.51 -33.13
CA GLY A 550 36.00 -25.31 -33.83
C GLY A 550 36.99 -25.93 -32.85
N SER A 551 37.69 -26.97 -33.29
CA SER A 551 38.78 -27.61 -32.56
C SER A 551 39.88 -27.96 -33.55
N GLU A 552 40.94 -27.16 -33.58
CA GLU A 552 41.95 -27.23 -34.65
C GLU A 552 43.36 -27.06 -34.10
N GLY A 553 44.34 -27.56 -34.86
CA GLY A 553 45.77 -27.39 -34.58
C GLY A 553 46.31 -26.07 -35.12
N PHE A 554 46.66 -25.14 -34.23
CA PHE A 554 47.24 -23.85 -34.59
C PHE A 554 48.76 -23.92 -34.68
N SER A 555 49.30 -23.66 -35.87
CA SER A 555 50.74 -23.44 -36.04
C SER A 555 51.05 -21.95 -36.18
N LEU A 556 52.26 -21.55 -35.82
CA LEU A 556 52.66 -20.15 -35.78
C LEU A 556 52.50 -19.50 -37.16
N GLY A 557 51.69 -18.44 -37.25
CA GLY A 557 51.43 -17.77 -38.52
C GLY A 557 50.16 -18.22 -39.25
N THR A 558 49.62 -19.41 -38.97
CA THR A 558 48.43 -19.95 -39.67
C THR A 558 47.13 -19.30 -39.20
N ARG A 559 46.22 -19.09 -40.15
CA ARG A 559 44.88 -18.54 -39.94
C ARG A 559 43.88 -19.68 -40.06
N ILE A 560 43.13 -19.95 -38.99
CA ILE A 560 42.17 -21.04 -38.92
C ILE A 560 40.80 -20.49 -38.59
N GLY A 561 39.77 -20.90 -39.31
CA GLY A 561 38.42 -20.43 -39.10
C GLY A 561 37.52 -20.74 -40.30
N TRP A 562 36.53 -19.88 -40.53
CA TRP A 562 35.47 -20.15 -41.51
C TRP A 562 35.54 -19.18 -42.68
N SER A 563 35.54 -19.75 -43.88
CA SER A 563 35.38 -19.03 -45.14
C SER A 563 34.45 -19.83 -46.06
N PRO A 564 33.20 -19.37 -46.32
CA PRO A 564 32.55 -18.20 -45.73
C PRO A 564 32.05 -18.45 -44.29
N PHE A 565 31.97 -17.39 -43.48
CA PHE A 565 31.36 -17.40 -42.15
C PHE A 565 29.87 -17.02 -42.21
N GLU A 566 29.54 -15.87 -42.79
CA GLU A 566 28.16 -15.36 -42.94
C GLU A 566 28.03 -14.41 -44.15
N ARG A 567 26.82 -14.30 -44.71
CA ARG A 567 26.49 -13.42 -45.85
C ARG A 567 26.32 -11.98 -45.41
N MET A 568 26.84 -11.04 -46.20
CA MET A 568 26.66 -9.61 -45.95
C MET A 568 25.19 -9.21 -46.07
N SER A 569 24.42 -9.78 -47.01
CA SER A 569 22.97 -9.52 -47.09
C SER A 569 22.22 -9.78 -45.78
N ARG A 570 22.61 -10.82 -45.04
CA ARG A 570 22.00 -11.18 -43.74
C ARG A 570 22.46 -10.26 -42.60
N VAL A 571 23.75 -9.93 -42.55
CA VAL A 571 24.31 -9.07 -41.50
C VAL A 571 23.75 -7.64 -41.58
N PHE A 572 23.36 -7.20 -42.78
CA PHE A 572 22.86 -5.84 -43.03
C PHE A 572 21.37 -5.80 -43.35
N ALA A 573 20.65 -6.91 -43.17
CA ALA A 573 19.20 -6.90 -43.31
C ALA A 573 18.59 -6.00 -42.21
N ASP A 574 17.52 -5.29 -42.57
CA ASP A 574 16.73 -4.52 -41.62
C ASP A 574 16.26 -5.44 -40.49
N ASN A 575 16.40 -4.99 -39.24
CA ASN A 575 16.08 -5.75 -38.02
C ASN A 575 16.94 -7.02 -37.79
N SER A 576 18.11 -7.13 -38.42
CA SER A 576 19.02 -8.26 -38.17
C SER A 576 19.67 -8.24 -36.78
N GLY A 577 19.72 -7.09 -36.11
CA GLY A 577 20.34 -6.88 -34.80
C GLY A 577 21.87 -7.01 -34.77
N PHE A 578 22.54 -7.27 -35.90
CA PHE A 578 24.00 -7.41 -35.96
C PHE A 578 24.77 -6.10 -36.12
N VAL A 579 24.08 -5.01 -36.47
CA VAL A 579 24.64 -3.67 -36.63
C VAL A 579 24.10 -2.76 -35.53
N GLU A 580 24.97 -2.27 -34.65
CA GLU A 580 24.68 -1.28 -33.61
C GLU A 580 25.59 -0.07 -33.83
N ASP A 581 25.02 1.15 -33.86
CA ASP A 581 25.76 2.41 -34.05
C ASP A 581 26.74 2.40 -35.24
N GLY A 582 26.33 1.81 -36.36
CA GLY A 582 27.16 1.72 -37.56
C GLY A 582 28.39 0.81 -37.41
N ARG A 583 28.33 -0.19 -36.52
CA ARG A 583 29.41 -1.15 -36.24
C ARG A 583 28.87 -2.56 -36.16
N ILE A 584 29.70 -3.54 -36.53
CA ILE A 584 29.46 -4.96 -36.21
C ILE A 584 30.43 -5.42 -35.13
N SER A 585 29.97 -6.31 -34.26
CA SER A 585 30.76 -6.80 -33.12
C SER A 585 31.02 -8.29 -33.24
N PHE A 586 32.29 -8.67 -33.22
CA PHE A 586 32.71 -10.06 -33.04
C PHE A 586 33.21 -10.29 -31.62
N ARG A 587 32.97 -11.50 -31.13
CA ARG A 587 33.58 -12.05 -29.94
C ARG A 587 34.20 -13.39 -30.29
N PHE A 588 35.35 -13.71 -29.73
CA PHE A 588 35.97 -15.01 -29.92
C PHE A 588 36.57 -15.50 -28.62
N GLY A 589 36.54 -16.81 -28.39
CA GLY A 589 37.13 -17.40 -27.19
C GLY A 589 38.08 -18.51 -27.55
N ILE A 590 39.23 -18.56 -26.87
CA ILE A 590 40.18 -19.67 -26.91
C ILE A 590 40.03 -20.45 -25.62
N HIS A 591 39.71 -21.75 -25.70
CA HIS A 591 39.47 -22.58 -24.53
C HIS A 591 40.74 -22.66 -23.68
N ASN A 592 40.61 -22.35 -22.40
CA ASN A 592 41.61 -22.58 -21.38
C ASN A 592 41.50 -24.06 -20.97
N PRO A 593 42.46 -24.95 -21.29
CA PRO A 593 42.53 -26.25 -20.63
C PRO A 593 42.43 -26.05 -19.12
N ARG A 594 41.41 -26.65 -18.50
CA ARG A 594 41.25 -26.68 -17.04
C ARG A 594 42.58 -27.11 -16.44
N PHE A 595 43.06 -26.39 -15.42
CA PHE A 595 44.28 -26.68 -14.64
C PHE A 595 44.70 -28.16 -14.67
N VAL A 596 45.43 -28.56 -15.72
CA VAL A 596 46.10 -29.86 -15.78
C VAL A 596 47.41 -29.63 -15.06
N LYS A 597 47.55 -30.26 -13.89
CA LYS A 597 48.67 -30.03 -12.97
C LYS A 597 50.02 -30.54 -13.51
N SER A 598 50.06 -31.23 -14.65
CA SER A 598 51.29 -31.78 -15.21
C SER A 598 51.40 -31.52 -16.72
N SER A 599 52.63 -31.21 -17.18
CA SER A 599 52.96 -30.99 -18.59
C SER A 599 52.80 -32.24 -19.46
N ALA A 600 52.76 -33.44 -18.87
CA ALA A 600 52.73 -34.71 -19.59
C ALA A 600 51.30 -35.18 -19.94
N GLU A 601 50.35 -34.98 -19.02
CA GLU A 601 48.92 -35.28 -19.28
C GLU A 601 48.30 -34.30 -20.29
N GLU A 602 48.91 -33.12 -20.44
CA GLU A 602 48.48 -32.11 -21.41
C GLU A 602 49.00 -32.40 -22.83
N GLU A 603 50.20 -32.97 -22.99
CA GLU A 603 50.64 -33.47 -24.30
C GLU A 603 49.77 -34.63 -24.77
N ALA A 604 49.26 -35.46 -23.85
CA ALA A 604 48.30 -36.52 -24.17
C ALA A 604 46.92 -35.96 -24.57
N ALA A 605 46.41 -34.93 -23.86
CA ALA A 605 45.15 -34.28 -24.19
C ALA A 605 45.21 -33.34 -25.42
N GLU A 606 46.40 -32.86 -25.80
CA GLU A 606 46.63 -32.13 -27.05
C GLU A 606 46.85 -33.05 -28.27
N ALA A 607 47.15 -34.33 -28.04
CA ALA A 607 47.33 -35.35 -29.08
C ALA A 607 46.01 -36.03 -29.51
N GLU A 608 44.95 -35.98 -28.69
CA GLU A 608 43.55 -36.27 -29.07
C GLU A 608 42.86 -35.05 -29.73
#